data_AF-A0A7Z7LIC1-F1
#
_entry.id   AF-A0A7Z7LIC1-F1
#
_cell.length_a   1.000
_cell.length_b   1.000
_cell.length_c   1.000
_cell.angle_alpha   90.00
_cell.angle_beta   90.00
_cell.angle_gamma   90.00
#
_symmetry.space_group_name_H-M   'P 1'
#
loop_
_entity.id
_entity.type
_entity.pdbx_description
1 polymer ?
#
loop_
_entity_poly.entity_id
_entity_poly.type
_entity_poly.pdbx_seq_one_letter_code
_entity_poly.pdbx_strand_id
1 'polypeptide(L)'
;MLFHPHLRNGQPGDKHVRKELKVGLHGHEQRLSPVMSDQASVIGPARYGYRTLDRQWIIPDGRLINQSNPALWEGYSSNQIFLTALDAHSPTSGPAVTITDLIPDLHHYKGSFGGRVMPLWRDAAASQSNIRPELLAFLADAYGQEVTPADVMAYLAAVMAHPAFTERFKDDLVQPGLRVPLTTDANLFFEAVALGREVVWLHCYGERFADPAAGRPKGPPRLPPAEAPRIPADGAIPGAPEPLPDVIDYQPENRRLIVGKGHIDNVGPEVWAYDVSGKQVLKQWFSYRRRDRSRPIIGDRRPPSPLDRIQPDHWLSEYTTDLMNLLHVLGRLVKLEPGQAALLQRILDKPLLGLEAAGLQGDNGTDS
;
A
#
# COMPACT_ATOMS: atom_id res chain seq x y z
N MET A 1 7.92 31.63 -3.95
CA MET A 1 6.68 31.16 -4.60
C MET A 1 6.17 29.96 -3.80
N LEU A 2 4.92 29.96 -3.32
CA LEU A 2 4.40 28.86 -2.48
C LEU A 2 3.89 27.66 -3.30
N PHE A 3 3.47 27.91 -4.53
CA PHE A 3 2.92 26.91 -5.43
C PHE A 3 3.58 27.02 -6.80
N HIS A 4 4.11 25.90 -7.30
CA HIS A 4 4.67 25.79 -8.64
C HIS A 4 3.69 24.99 -9.51
N PRO A 5 2.97 25.59 -10.48
CA PRO A 5 2.06 24.84 -11.32
C PRO A 5 2.81 23.72 -12.06
N HIS A 6 2.16 22.57 -12.21
CA HIS A 6 2.59 21.60 -13.20
C HIS A 6 2.59 22.31 -14.57
N LEU A 7 3.62 22.12 -15.38
CA LEU A 7 3.69 22.70 -16.72
C LEU A 7 3.63 21.59 -17.75
N ARG A 8 2.78 21.73 -18.75
CA ARG A 8 2.71 20.88 -19.93
C ARG A 8 3.07 21.75 -21.14
N ASN A 9 4.17 21.43 -21.82
CA ASN A 9 4.70 22.20 -22.95
C ASN A 9 4.87 23.70 -22.65
N GLY A 10 5.38 24.03 -21.45
CA GLY A 10 5.64 25.41 -21.03
C GLY A 10 4.40 26.18 -20.54
N GLN A 11 3.20 25.60 -20.61
CA GLN A 11 1.96 26.22 -20.12
C GLN A 11 1.50 25.57 -18.81
N PRO A 12 0.78 26.28 -17.92
CA PRO A 12 0.15 25.67 -16.75
C PRO A 12 -0.72 24.48 -17.17
N GLY A 13 -0.49 23.34 -16.52
CA GLY A 13 -1.32 22.15 -16.67
C GLY A 13 -2.68 22.32 -16.00
N ASP A 14 -3.40 21.21 -15.87
CA ASP A 14 -4.83 21.21 -15.52
C ASP A 14 -5.16 21.79 -14.14
N LYS A 15 -4.18 21.90 -13.25
CA LYS A 15 -4.34 22.40 -11.88
C LYS A 15 -3.37 23.53 -11.58
N HIS A 16 -3.92 24.71 -11.28
CA HIS A 16 -3.18 25.85 -10.77
C HIS A 16 -4.08 26.74 -9.91
N VAL A 17 -3.49 27.58 -9.06
CA VAL A 17 -4.22 28.41 -8.06
C VAL A 17 -5.27 29.38 -8.64
N ARG A 18 -5.21 29.66 -9.95
CA ARG A 18 -6.17 30.51 -10.68
C ARG A 18 -7.21 29.72 -11.49
N LYS A 19 -7.15 28.38 -11.45
CA LYS A 19 -8.02 27.52 -12.26
C LYS A 19 -9.35 27.32 -11.55
N GLU A 20 -10.43 27.54 -12.28
CA GLU A 20 -11.76 27.09 -11.90
C GLU A 20 -11.95 25.63 -12.32
N LEU A 21 -12.68 24.88 -11.49
CA LEU A 21 -13.10 23.52 -11.82
C LEU A 21 -14.56 23.47 -12.24
N LYS A 22 -14.87 22.53 -13.15
CA LYS A 22 -16.25 22.22 -13.52
C LYS A 22 -16.91 21.26 -12.54
N VAL A 23 -16.12 20.37 -11.95
CA VAL A 23 -16.55 19.33 -11.00
C VAL A 23 -15.49 19.22 -9.90
N GLY A 24 -15.93 19.02 -8.65
CA GLY A 24 -15.06 18.75 -7.52
C GLY A 24 -14.52 17.31 -7.48
N LEU A 25 -13.97 16.91 -6.34
CA LEU A 25 -13.55 15.53 -6.12
C LEU A 25 -14.77 14.69 -5.67
N HIS A 26 -14.98 13.54 -6.29
CA HIS A 26 -16.10 12.66 -5.95
C HIS A 26 -16.08 12.27 -4.47
N GLY A 27 -17.25 12.24 -3.81
CA GLY A 27 -17.39 11.85 -2.41
C GLY A 27 -16.94 12.89 -1.39
N HIS A 28 -16.48 14.07 -1.82
CA HIS A 28 -15.95 15.12 -0.96
C HIS A 28 -16.57 16.49 -1.25
N GLU A 29 -16.33 17.45 -0.34
CA GLU A 29 -16.80 18.84 -0.50
C GLU A 29 -16.31 19.42 -1.84
N GLN A 30 -17.24 19.99 -2.61
CA GLN A 30 -16.92 20.55 -3.91
C GLN A 30 -16.60 22.04 -3.80
N ARG A 31 -15.41 22.41 -4.28
CA ARG A 31 -15.00 23.80 -4.46
C ARG A 31 -14.60 24.06 -5.91
N LEU A 32 -15.33 24.96 -6.55
CA LEU A 32 -15.20 25.23 -7.98
C LEU A 32 -14.44 26.52 -8.27
N SER A 33 -14.52 27.50 -7.36
CA SER A 33 -13.80 28.76 -7.48
C SER A 33 -12.28 28.55 -7.30
N PRO A 34 -11.45 29.44 -7.87
CA PRO A 34 -10.00 29.30 -7.77
C PRO A 34 -9.51 29.35 -6.33
N VAL A 35 -8.45 28.57 -6.04
CA VAL A 35 -7.80 28.54 -4.72
C VAL A 35 -7.32 29.94 -4.29
N MET A 36 -6.85 30.76 -5.24
CA MET A 36 -6.34 32.11 -4.96
C MET A 36 -7.40 33.08 -4.40
N SER A 37 -8.69 32.81 -4.65
CA SER A 37 -9.82 33.59 -4.15
C SER A 37 -10.57 32.92 -3.01
N ASP A 38 -10.18 31.71 -2.62
CA ASP A 38 -10.86 30.95 -1.58
C ASP A 38 -10.50 31.50 -0.19
N GLN A 39 -11.53 31.80 0.60
CA GLN A 39 -11.42 32.30 1.99
C GLN A 39 -12.08 31.35 2.99
N ALA A 40 -12.61 30.22 2.53
CA ALA A 40 -13.20 29.21 3.42
C ALA A 40 -12.12 28.45 4.17
N SER A 41 -12.51 27.78 5.27
CA SER A 41 -11.65 26.85 6.01
C SER A 41 -11.13 25.74 5.09
N VAL A 42 -10.05 25.05 5.46
CA VAL A 42 -9.57 23.90 4.68
C VAL A 42 -10.61 22.78 4.64
N ILE A 43 -10.77 22.10 3.50
CA ILE A 43 -11.59 20.88 3.42
C ILE A 43 -11.01 19.84 4.38
N GLY A 44 -11.89 19.15 5.13
CA GLY A 44 -11.50 18.12 6.09
C GLY A 44 -10.55 17.08 5.48
N PRO A 45 -9.34 16.88 6.03
CA PRO A 45 -8.41 15.89 5.50
C PRO A 45 -8.96 14.46 5.55
N ALA A 46 -8.62 13.66 4.55
CA ALA A 46 -8.97 12.25 4.46
C ALA A 46 -7.71 11.36 4.49
N ARG A 47 -7.84 10.12 4.96
CA ARG A 47 -6.74 9.14 4.91
C ARG A 47 -6.55 8.65 3.48
N TYR A 48 -5.29 8.47 3.08
CA TYR A 48 -4.94 7.85 1.80
C TYR A 48 -3.72 6.93 1.93
N GLY A 49 -3.59 5.98 1.02
CA GLY A 49 -2.44 5.06 0.95
C GLY A 49 -1.27 5.77 0.29
N TYR A 50 -0.35 6.34 1.07
CA TYR A 50 0.76 7.08 0.50
C TYR A 50 1.87 6.16 0.00
N ARG A 51 2.36 5.28 0.86
CA ARG A 51 3.28 4.20 0.47
C ARG A 51 2.74 2.89 1.02
N THR A 52 3.28 1.77 0.57
CA THR A 52 2.96 0.46 1.17
C THR A 52 3.10 0.56 2.69
N LEU A 53 1.99 0.30 3.38
CA LEU A 53 1.84 0.39 4.84
C LEU A 53 2.07 1.78 5.46
N ASP A 54 2.29 2.85 4.69
CA ASP A 54 2.30 4.24 5.16
C ASP A 54 1.01 4.95 4.77
N ARG A 55 0.10 5.03 5.72
CA ARG A 55 -1.15 5.77 5.60
C ARG A 55 -0.89 7.22 6.03
N GLN A 56 -1.24 8.18 5.19
CA GLN A 56 -1.10 9.61 5.47
C GLN A 56 -2.42 10.34 5.27
N TRP A 57 -2.38 11.67 5.38
CA TRP A 57 -3.53 12.55 5.20
C TRP A 57 -3.39 13.35 3.92
N ILE A 58 -4.49 13.50 3.18
CA ILE A 58 -4.59 14.36 2.01
C ILE A 58 -5.74 15.34 2.22
N ILE A 59 -5.63 16.55 1.69
CA ILE A 59 -6.78 17.45 1.55
C ILE A 59 -7.53 16.99 0.29
N PRO A 60 -8.74 16.42 0.39
CA PRO A 60 -9.45 15.82 -0.73
C PRO A 60 -10.15 16.91 -1.59
N ASP A 61 -9.36 17.88 -2.05
CA ASP A 61 -9.79 18.99 -2.90
C ASP A 61 -9.28 18.77 -4.32
N GLY A 62 -10.20 18.64 -5.27
CA GLY A 62 -9.88 18.45 -6.68
C GLY A 62 -9.02 19.57 -7.29
N ARG A 63 -8.95 20.75 -6.66
CA ARG A 63 -8.09 21.87 -7.08
C ARG A 63 -6.63 21.67 -6.67
N LEU A 64 -6.38 20.86 -5.63
CA LEU A 64 -5.07 20.61 -5.04
C LEU A 64 -4.44 19.29 -5.49
N ILE A 65 -5.20 18.43 -6.18
CA ILE A 65 -4.72 17.14 -6.70
C ILE A 65 -4.48 17.26 -8.20
N ASN A 66 -3.21 17.12 -8.63
CA ASN A 66 -2.80 17.32 -10.02
C ASN A 66 -3.61 16.44 -11.00
N GLN A 67 -3.68 15.13 -10.72
CA GLN A 67 -4.40 14.14 -11.53
C GLN A 67 -5.11 13.15 -10.59
N SER A 68 -6.31 13.51 -10.15
CA SER A 68 -7.20 12.58 -9.44
C SER A 68 -7.82 11.63 -10.47
N ASN A 69 -7.61 10.31 -10.34
CA ASN A 69 -8.24 9.32 -11.21
C ASN A 69 -9.74 9.20 -10.87
N PRO A 70 -10.68 9.66 -11.73
CA PRO A 70 -12.10 9.71 -11.38
C PRO A 70 -12.67 8.34 -11.03
N ALA A 71 -12.29 7.30 -11.77
CA ALA A 71 -12.78 5.93 -11.55
C ALA A 71 -12.39 5.39 -10.17
N LEU A 72 -11.19 5.71 -9.66
CA LEU A 72 -10.78 5.30 -8.32
C LEU A 72 -11.59 6.01 -7.23
N TRP A 73 -11.85 7.31 -7.39
CA TRP A 73 -12.61 8.09 -6.40
C TRP A 73 -14.11 7.76 -6.44
N GLU A 74 -14.68 7.54 -7.62
CA GLU A 74 -16.08 7.11 -7.82
C GLU A 74 -16.33 5.67 -7.36
N GLY A 75 -15.34 4.79 -7.53
CA GLY A 75 -15.41 3.39 -7.12
C GLY A 75 -15.01 3.15 -5.65
N TYR A 76 -14.70 4.18 -4.88
CA TYR A 76 -14.20 4.04 -3.51
C TYR A 76 -15.33 3.83 -2.49
N SER A 77 -15.15 2.87 -1.60
CA SER A 77 -16.04 2.61 -0.47
C SER A 77 -15.35 1.81 0.64
N SER A 78 -16.07 1.57 1.74
CA SER A 78 -15.62 0.71 2.84
C SER A 78 -15.53 -0.78 2.49
N ASN A 79 -15.92 -1.17 1.26
CA ASN A 79 -15.81 -2.54 0.76
C ASN A 79 -14.63 -2.70 -0.22
N GLN A 80 -13.99 -1.59 -0.60
CA GLN A 80 -12.95 -1.57 -1.61
C GLN A 80 -11.59 -1.98 -1.03
N ILE A 81 -10.81 -2.66 -1.88
CA ILE A 81 -9.36 -2.83 -1.74
C ILE A 81 -8.71 -2.59 -3.10
N PHE A 82 -7.46 -2.13 -3.06
CA PHE A 82 -6.66 -1.87 -4.24
C PHE A 82 -5.38 -2.68 -4.15
N LEU A 83 -5.15 -3.55 -5.13
CA LEU A 83 -3.83 -4.15 -5.33
C LEU A 83 -2.98 -3.15 -6.13
N THR A 84 -1.76 -2.91 -5.67
CA THR A 84 -0.79 -2.04 -6.34
C THR A 84 0.49 -2.78 -6.65
N ALA A 85 1.02 -2.57 -7.85
CA ALA A 85 2.25 -3.21 -8.33
C ALA A 85 2.95 -2.31 -9.36
N LEU A 86 4.16 -2.67 -9.74
CA LEU A 86 4.79 -2.09 -10.94
C LEU A 86 4.28 -2.80 -12.19
N ASP A 87 4.22 -2.07 -13.30
CA ASP A 87 3.73 -2.57 -14.59
C ASP A 87 4.79 -2.36 -15.69
N ALA A 88 5.29 -1.13 -15.83
CA ALA A 88 6.40 -0.79 -16.72
C ALA A 88 7.80 -1.18 -16.18
N HIS A 89 7.86 -1.65 -14.93
CA HIS A 89 9.09 -2.03 -14.24
C HIS A 89 8.83 -3.29 -13.40
N SER A 90 9.89 -3.96 -12.98
CA SER A 90 9.78 -5.16 -12.16
C SER A 90 10.14 -4.91 -10.70
N PRO A 91 9.50 -5.62 -9.75
CA PRO A 91 9.92 -5.62 -8.37
C PRO A 91 11.30 -6.28 -8.21
N THR A 92 12.14 -5.77 -7.30
CA THR A 92 13.52 -6.27 -7.12
C THR A 92 13.72 -7.10 -5.85
N SER A 93 12.82 -6.99 -4.88
CA SER A 93 12.86 -7.65 -3.57
C SER A 93 11.53 -7.46 -2.85
N GLY A 94 11.32 -8.23 -1.78
CA GLY A 94 10.09 -8.16 -0.99
C GLY A 94 8.85 -8.61 -1.77
N PRO A 95 7.65 -8.19 -1.38
CA PRO A 95 6.42 -8.58 -2.06
C PRO A 95 6.33 -7.99 -3.47
N ALA A 96 5.91 -8.77 -4.48
CA ALA A 96 5.71 -8.28 -5.84
C ALA A 96 4.47 -7.37 -5.97
N VAL A 97 3.49 -7.56 -5.09
CA VAL A 97 2.26 -6.76 -5.02
C VAL A 97 2.00 -6.33 -3.58
N THR A 98 1.37 -5.18 -3.41
CA THR A 98 0.92 -4.70 -2.10
C THR A 98 -0.53 -4.27 -2.18
N ILE A 99 -1.21 -4.20 -1.04
CA ILE A 99 -2.66 -3.94 -0.99
C ILE A 99 -2.93 -2.76 -0.07
N THR A 100 -3.97 -1.99 -0.35
CA THR A 100 -4.49 -0.97 0.57
C THR A 100 -6.00 -0.88 0.45
N ASP A 101 -6.66 -0.54 1.55
CA ASP A 101 -8.09 -0.23 1.62
C ASP A 101 -8.41 1.25 1.39
N LEU A 102 -7.38 2.08 1.13
CA LEU A 102 -7.47 3.52 0.92
C LEU A 102 -7.17 3.89 -0.52
N ILE A 103 -7.57 5.08 -0.97
CA ILE A 103 -7.13 5.62 -2.27
C ILE A 103 -5.58 5.62 -2.34
N PRO A 104 -4.96 4.89 -3.28
CA PRO A 104 -3.51 4.81 -3.36
C PRO A 104 -2.93 6.03 -4.11
N ASP A 105 -1.79 6.52 -3.62
CA ASP A 105 -0.92 7.43 -4.37
C ASP A 105 -0.40 6.76 -5.65
N LEU A 106 -0.04 7.56 -6.67
CA LEU A 106 0.61 7.09 -7.90
C LEU A 106 1.85 6.23 -7.60
N HIS A 107 2.56 6.55 -6.52
CA HIS A 107 3.74 5.83 -6.07
C HIS A 107 3.48 4.98 -4.80
N HIS A 108 2.25 4.53 -4.59
CA HIS A 108 1.89 3.73 -3.41
C HIS A 108 2.82 2.52 -3.21
N TYR A 109 3.02 1.69 -4.24
CA TYR A 109 3.77 0.44 -4.10
C TYR A 109 5.17 0.62 -3.46
N LYS A 110 6.04 1.46 -4.03
CA LYS A 110 7.43 1.64 -3.53
C LYS A 110 7.94 3.09 -3.45
N GLY A 111 7.09 4.09 -3.66
CA GLY A 111 7.49 5.51 -3.63
C GLY A 111 8.30 5.98 -4.85
N SER A 112 8.31 5.23 -5.96
CA SER A 112 8.99 5.60 -7.22
C SER A 112 8.38 4.86 -8.42
N PHE A 113 8.78 5.26 -9.63
CA PHE A 113 8.47 4.64 -10.94
C PHE A 113 7.00 4.66 -11.40
N GLY A 114 6.08 5.02 -10.51
CA GLY A 114 4.66 4.86 -10.79
C GLY A 114 4.30 3.38 -10.72
N GLY A 115 3.03 3.08 -10.55
CA GLY A 115 2.55 1.71 -10.53
C GLY A 115 1.17 1.61 -11.14
N ARG A 116 0.70 0.38 -11.26
CA ARG A 116 -0.68 0.10 -11.62
C ARG A 116 -1.49 -0.20 -10.38
N VAL A 117 -2.75 0.22 -10.43
CA VAL A 117 -3.75 -0.06 -9.41
C VAL A 117 -4.80 -0.97 -10.01
N MET A 118 -5.12 -2.05 -9.30
CA MET A 118 -6.14 -3.02 -9.67
C MET A 118 -7.17 -3.04 -8.54
N PRO A 119 -8.27 -2.27 -8.64
CA PRO A 119 -9.34 -2.32 -7.65
C PRO A 119 -10.06 -3.68 -7.70
N LEU A 120 -10.61 -4.11 -6.57
CA LEU A 120 -11.47 -5.29 -6.51
C LEU A 120 -12.84 -5.02 -7.13
N TRP A 121 -13.41 -3.85 -6.85
CA TRP A 121 -14.73 -3.43 -7.34
C TRP A 121 -14.61 -2.28 -8.34
N ARG A 122 -15.49 -2.25 -9.34
CA ARG A 122 -15.60 -1.14 -10.31
C ARG A 122 -16.47 0.00 -9.82
N ASP A 123 -17.29 -0.25 -8.80
CA ASP A 123 -18.25 0.68 -8.24
C ASP A 123 -18.19 0.74 -6.70
N ALA A 124 -18.60 1.88 -6.12
CA ALA A 124 -18.62 2.06 -4.67
C ALA A 124 -19.58 1.11 -3.95
N ALA A 125 -20.66 0.67 -4.62
CA ALA A 125 -21.61 -0.28 -4.04
C ALA A 125 -21.03 -1.71 -3.92
N ALA A 126 -19.83 -1.97 -4.48
CA ALA A 126 -19.22 -3.29 -4.51
C ALA A 126 -20.13 -4.36 -5.15
N SER A 127 -20.84 -3.96 -6.22
CA SER A 127 -21.77 -4.81 -6.95
C SER A 127 -21.20 -5.28 -8.29
N GLN A 128 -20.20 -4.59 -8.82
CA GLN A 128 -19.54 -4.92 -10.07
C GLN A 128 -18.08 -5.28 -9.81
N SER A 129 -17.74 -6.57 -9.96
CA SER A 129 -16.35 -7.01 -9.84
C SER A 129 -15.47 -6.44 -10.95
N ASN A 130 -14.22 -6.13 -10.62
CA ASN A 130 -13.20 -5.84 -11.62
C ASN A 130 -12.59 -7.11 -12.24
N ILE A 131 -12.86 -8.27 -11.66
CA ILE A 131 -12.52 -9.57 -12.23
C ILE A 131 -13.63 -9.98 -13.20
N ARG A 132 -13.24 -10.42 -14.39
CA ARG A 132 -14.17 -10.82 -15.45
C ARG A 132 -15.04 -12.01 -14.96
N PRO A 133 -16.39 -11.95 -15.07
CA PRO A 133 -17.27 -13.05 -14.63
C PRO A 133 -16.93 -14.40 -15.26
N GLU A 134 -16.45 -14.40 -16.50
CA GLU A 134 -16.03 -15.60 -17.23
C GLU A 134 -14.83 -16.28 -16.56
N LEU A 135 -13.91 -15.49 -15.98
CA LEU A 135 -12.80 -16.04 -15.22
C LEU A 135 -13.30 -16.68 -13.91
N LEU A 136 -14.25 -16.05 -13.22
CA LEU A 136 -14.81 -16.60 -11.98
C LEU A 136 -15.54 -17.92 -12.24
N ALA A 137 -16.33 -18.00 -13.31
CA ALA A 137 -17.00 -19.23 -13.73
C ALA A 137 -15.99 -20.33 -14.08
N PHE A 138 -14.96 -20.01 -14.86
CA PHE A 138 -13.89 -20.96 -15.19
C PHE A 138 -13.17 -21.51 -13.96
N LEU A 139 -12.84 -20.65 -12.98
CA LEU A 139 -12.22 -21.08 -11.73
C LEU A 139 -13.18 -21.93 -10.90
N ALA A 140 -14.45 -21.58 -10.85
CA ALA A 140 -15.46 -22.34 -10.13
C ALA A 140 -15.64 -23.75 -10.70
N ASP A 141 -15.67 -23.87 -12.03
CA ASP A 141 -15.72 -25.16 -12.73
C ASP A 141 -14.44 -25.98 -12.48
N ALA A 142 -13.27 -25.34 -12.55
CA ALA A 142 -11.99 -26.00 -12.33
C ALA A 142 -11.84 -26.56 -10.90
N TYR A 143 -12.38 -25.85 -9.90
CA TYR A 143 -12.26 -26.24 -8.49
C TYR A 143 -13.48 -26.96 -7.92
N GLY A 144 -14.59 -27.04 -8.67
CA GLY A 144 -15.84 -27.66 -8.22
C GLY A 144 -16.54 -26.92 -7.07
N GLN A 145 -16.18 -25.66 -6.84
CA GLN A 145 -16.73 -24.80 -5.78
C GLN A 145 -16.72 -23.34 -6.23
N GLU A 146 -17.67 -22.54 -5.75
CA GLU A 146 -17.72 -21.09 -5.99
C GLU A 146 -16.40 -20.40 -5.65
N VAL A 147 -15.93 -19.56 -6.58
CA VAL A 147 -14.78 -18.66 -6.41
C VAL A 147 -15.28 -17.23 -6.48
N THR A 148 -15.16 -16.49 -5.37
CA THR A 148 -15.59 -15.09 -5.33
C THR A 148 -14.49 -14.15 -5.83
N PRO A 149 -14.82 -12.91 -6.23
CA PRO A 149 -13.83 -11.87 -6.49
C PRO A 149 -12.81 -11.67 -5.36
N ALA A 150 -13.27 -11.76 -4.12
CA ALA A 150 -12.44 -11.62 -2.93
C ALA A 150 -11.46 -12.80 -2.78
N ASP A 151 -11.84 -14.00 -3.21
CA ASP A 151 -10.98 -15.18 -3.20
C ASP A 151 -9.82 -15.04 -4.19
N VAL A 152 -10.08 -14.51 -5.39
CA VAL A 152 -9.01 -14.22 -6.35
C VAL A 152 -8.02 -13.20 -5.78
N MET A 153 -8.49 -12.10 -5.19
CA MET A 153 -7.59 -11.12 -4.55
C MET A 153 -6.79 -11.72 -3.40
N ALA A 154 -7.41 -12.57 -2.59
CA ALA A 154 -6.73 -13.28 -1.52
C ALA A 154 -5.68 -14.25 -2.09
N TYR A 155 -6.01 -15.04 -3.11
CA TYR A 155 -5.06 -15.92 -3.78
C TYR A 155 -3.83 -15.15 -4.30
N LEU A 156 -4.04 -14.02 -4.98
CA LEU A 156 -2.95 -13.13 -5.43
C LEU A 156 -2.10 -12.65 -4.25
N ALA A 157 -2.72 -12.25 -3.13
CA ALA A 157 -2.00 -11.81 -1.95
C ALA A 157 -1.13 -12.94 -1.36
N ALA A 158 -1.67 -14.15 -1.24
CA ALA A 158 -0.94 -15.30 -0.72
C ALA A 158 0.29 -15.63 -1.57
N VAL A 159 0.12 -15.65 -2.90
CA VAL A 159 1.14 -16.11 -3.85
C VAL A 159 2.17 -15.03 -4.17
N MET A 160 1.80 -13.75 -4.16
CA MET A 160 2.66 -12.68 -4.71
C MET A 160 3.10 -11.63 -3.67
N ALA A 161 2.42 -11.52 -2.52
CA ALA A 161 2.74 -10.48 -1.52
C ALA A 161 3.75 -10.96 -0.47
N HIS A 162 4.84 -11.60 -0.90
CA HIS A 162 5.95 -12.04 -0.04
C HIS A 162 7.29 -12.13 -0.82
N PRO A 163 8.45 -12.09 -0.14
CA PRO A 163 9.77 -12.10 -0.78
C PRO A 163 10.07 -13.35 -1.60
N ALA A 164 9.60 -14.52 -1.18
CA ALA A 164 9.93 -15.75 -1.90
C ALA A 164 9.35 -15.79 -3.34
N PHE A 165 8.30 -15.02 -3.65
CA PHE A 165 7.86 -14.85 -5.03
C PHE A 165 8.90 -14.10 -5.88
N THR A 166 9.36 -12.94 -5.41
CA THR A 166 10.34 -12.13 -6.17
C THR A 166 11.69 -12.82 -6.28
N GLU A 167 12.08 -13.59 -5.25
CA GLU A 167 13.25 -14.45 -5.29
C GLU A 167 13.09 -15.59 -6.30
N ARG A 168 11.97 -16.32 -6.25
CA ARG A 168 11.71 -17.48 -7.10
C ARG A 168 11.68 -17.15 -8.59
N PHE A 169 11.13 -15.99 -8.94
CA PHE A 169 10.93 -15.54 -10.32
C PHE A 169 11.91 -14.43 -10.73
N LYS A 170 13.02 -14.25 -10.02
CA LYS A 170 13.99 -13.18 -10.28
C LYS A 170 14.45 -13.12 -11.74
N ASP A 171 14.69 -14.28 -12.36
CA ASP A 171 15.15 -14.37 -13.74
C ASP A 171 14.04 -13.99 -14.74
N ASP A 172 12.79 -14.35 -14.46
CA ASP A 172 11.62 -13.98 -15.27
C ASP A 172 11.28 -12.48 -15.13
N LEU A 173 11.47 -11.92 -13.94
CA LEU A 173 11.22 -10.52 -13.62
C LEU A 173 12.23 -9.56 -14.25
N VAL A 174 13.22 -10.02 -15.01
CA VAL A 174 14.03 -9.13 -15.85
C VAL A 174 13.15 -8.42 -16.88
N GLN A 175 12.12 -9.10 -17.38
CA GLN A 175 11.10 -8.50 -18.25
C GLN A 175 9.89 -8.07 -17.41
N PRO A 176 9.46 -6.80 -17.47
CA PRO A 176 8.24 -6.36 -16.81
C PRO A 176 7.01 -7.15 -17.27
N GLY A 177 6.06 -7.34 -16.35
CA GLY A 177 4.84 -8.11 -16.57
C GLY A 177 4.67 -9.20 -15.52
N LEU A 178 3.94 -8.88 -14.45
CA LEU A 178 3.69 -9.85 -13.39
C LEU A 178 2.73 -10.95 -13.86
N ARG A 179 3.12 -12.20 -13.61
CA ARG A 179 2.30 -13.39 -13.84
C ARG A 179 2.16 -14.14 -12.53
N VAL A 180 1.01 -14.76 -12.31
CA VAL A 180 0.75 -15.56 -11.12
C VAL A 180 0.64 -17.04 -11.50
N PRO A 181 1.37 -17.95 -10.84
CA PRO A 181 1.13 -19.37 -11.00
C PRO A 181 -0.25 -19.71 -10.39
N LEU A 182 -1.11 -20.33 -11.19
CA LEU A 182 -2.45 -20.73 -10.76
C LEU A 182 -2.51 -22.26 -10.67
N THR A 183 -2.70 -22.79 -9.46
CA THR A 183 -2.73 -24.25 -9.24
C THR A 183 -3.97 -24.90 -9.87
N THR A 184 -3.85 -26.13 -10.39
CA THR A 184 -5.03 -26.96 -10.72
C THR A 184 -5.62 -27.67 -9.50
N ASP A 185 -4.92 -27.70 -8.36
CA ASP A 185 -5.37 -28.35 -7.12
C ASP A 185 -6.28 -27.42 -6.32
N ALA A 186 -7.57 -27.77 -6.21
CA ALA A 186 -8.58 -26.99 -5.51
C ALA A 186 -8.27 -26.79 -4.02
N ASN A 187 -7.71 -27.79 -3.34
CA ASN A 187 -7.38 -27.68 -1.93
C ASN A 187 -6.24 -26.66 -1.73
N LEU A 188 -5.23 -26.69 -2.59
CA LEU A 188 -4.16 -25.69 -2.56
C LEU A 188 -4.68 -24.29 -2.87
N PHE A 189 -5.64 -24.15 -3.79
CA PHE A 189 -6.25 -22.86 -4.10
C PHE A 189 -6.93 -22.28 -2.86
N PHE A 190 -7.81 -23.02 -2.19
CA PHE A 190 -8.52 -22.52 -1.02
C PHE A 190 -7.64 -22.37 0.22
N GLU A 191 -6.58 -23.16 0.37
CA GLU A 191 -5.54 -22.93 1.37
C GLU A 191 -4.83 -21.59 1.12
N ALA A 192 -4.46 -21.31 -0.13
CA ALA A 192 -3.89 -20.02 -0.52
C ALA A 192 -4.86 -18.87 -0.27
N VAL A 193 -6.15 -19.03 -0.60
CA VAL A 193 -7.18 -18.05 -0.28
C VAL A 193 -7.22 -17.77 1.23
N ALA A 194 -7.27 -18.80 2.08
CA ALA A 194 -7.32 -18.61 3.53
C ALA A 194 -6.13 -17.80 4.07
N LEU A 195 -4.91 -18.15 3.66
CA LEU A 195 -3.70 -17.40 4.01
C LEU A 195 -3.75 -15.97 3.46
N GLY A 196 -4.13 -15.81 2.20
CA GLY A 196 -4.17 -14.54 1.52
C GLY A 196 -5.17 -13.54 2.11
N ARG A 197 -6.29 -14.04 2.63
CA ARG A 197 -7.25 -13.23 3.39
C ARG A 197 -6.63 -12.65 4.67
N GLU A 198 -5.65 -13.34 5.28
CA GLU A 198 -4.86 -12.78 6.39
C GLU A 198 -3.89 -11.69 5.91
N VAL A 199 -3.19 -11.92 4.79
CA VAL A 199 -2.29 -10.92 4.19
C VAL A 199 -3.04 -9.64 3.83
N VAL A 200 -4.21 -9.75 3.18
CA VAL A 200 -5.06 -8.59 2.86
C VAL A 200 -5.51 -7.87 4.14
N TRP A 201 -5.96 -8.62 5.15
CA TRP A 201 -6.36 -8.05 6.45
C TRP A 201 -5.21 -7.28 7.11
N LEU A 202 -3.97 -7.80 7.05
CA LEU A 202 -2.78 -7.13 7.56
C LEU A 202 -2.46 -5.85 6.77
N HIS A 203 -2.44 -5.92 5.45
CA HIS A 203 -2.18 -4.76 4.57
C HIS A 203 -3.20 -3.63 4.75
N CYS A 204 -4.45 -3.99 5.08
CA CYS A 204 -5.54 -3.06 5.36
C CYS A 204 -5.67 -2.69 6.85
N TYR A 205 -4.68 -3.02 7.70
CA TYR A 205 -4.72 -2.72 9.14
C TYR A 205 -5.99 -3.20 9.84
N GLY A 206 -6.54 -4.32 9.38
CA GLY A 206 -7.73 -4.98 9.90
C GLY A 206 -9.08 -4.32 9.56
N GLU A 207 -9.09 -3.34 8.65
CA GLU A 207 -10.30 -2.67 8.18
C GLU A 207 -11.04 -3.44 7.08
N ARG A 208 -10.36 -4.38 6.41
CA ARG A 208 -10.90 -5.24 5.35
C ARG A 208 -10.59 -6.68 5.66
N PHE A 209 -11.43 -7.59 5.15
CA PHE A 209 -11.30 -9.02 5.38
C PHE A 209 -11.31 -9.36 6.89
N ALA A 210 -12.01 -8.60 7.73
CA ALA A 210 -12.15 -8.96 9.14
C ALA A 210 -13.01 -10.23 9.28
N ASP A 211 -12.54 -11.16 10.11
CA ASP A 211 -13.16 -12.42 10.44
C ASP A 211 -12.68 -12.84 11.85
N PRO A 212 -13.44 -12.48 12.91
CA PRO A 212 -13.07 -12.83 14.28
C PRO A 212 -12.96 -14.33 14.52
N ALA A 213 -13.75 -15.16 13.82
CA ALA A 213 -13.72 -16.61 13.99
C ALA A 213 -12.40 -17.23 13.47
N ALA A 214 -11.81 -16.61 12.45
CA ALA A 214 -10.47 -16.96 11.94
C ALA A 214 -9.32 -16.15 12.58
N GLY A 215 -9.54 -15.48 13.72
CA GLY A 215 -8.49 -14.72 14.41
C GLY A 215 -8.07 -13.41 13.73
N ARG A 216 -8.95 -12.85 12.88
CA ARG A 216 -8.75 -11.60 12.15
C ARG A 216 -9.80 -10.55 12.57
N PRO A 217 -9.86 -10.11 13.83
CA PRO A 217 -10.90 -9.18 14.29
C PRO A 217 -10.83 -7.84 13.54
N LYS A 218 -11.94 -7.07 13.55
CA LYS A 218 -11.92 -5.71 12.99
C LYS A 218 -11.02 -4.81 13.86
N GLY A 219 -10.17 -4.02 13.21
CA GLY A 219 -9.28 -3.06 13.84
C GLY A 219 -7.80 -3.48 13.81
N PRO A 220 -6.90 -2.64 14.35
CA PRO A 220 -5.47 -2.79 14.14
C PRO A 220 -4.92 -4.16 14.60
N PRO A 221 -4.25 -4.92 13.71
CA PRO A 221 -3.67 -6.21 14.03
C PRO A 221 -2.71 -6.14 15.22
N ARG A 222 -2.69 -7.20 16.02
CA ARG A 222 -1.76 -7.36 17.14
C ARG A 222 -1.05 -8.70 17.04
N LEU A 223 0.23 -8.68 17.39
CA LEU A 223 1.01 -9.88 17.67
C LEU A 223 0.60 -10.44 19.04
N PRO A 224 0.79 -11.74 19.30
CA PRO A 224 0.64 -12.31 20.62
C PRO A 224 1.46 -11.53 21.66
N PRO A 225 0.97 -11.36 22.91
CA PRO A 225 1.64 -10.52 23.91
C PRO A 225 3.10 -10.88 24.19
N ALA A 226 3.52 -12.14 24.05
CA ALA A 226 4.91 -12.55 24.24
C ALA A 226 5.86 -11.97 23.17
N GLU A 227 5.34 -11.72 21.97
CA GLU A 227 6.11 -11.36 20.77
C GLU A 227 5.80 -9.94 20.28
N ALA A 228 4.87 -9.26 20.93
CA ALA A 228 4.50 -7.89 20.62
C ALA A 228 5.67 -6.91 20.84
N PRO A 229 5.87 -5.93 19.94
CA PRO A 229 6.72 -4.77 20.22
C PRO A 229 6.23 -4.07 21.50
N ARG A 230 7.16 -3.55 22.30
CA ARG A 230 6.83 -2.85 23.55
C ARG A 230 7.69 -1.60 23.71
N ILE A 231 7.07 -0.56 24.25
CA ILE A 231 7.77 0.64 24.71
C ILE A 231 8.02 0.44 26.21
N PRO A 232 9.26 0.19 26.66
CA PRO A 232 9.56 0.12 28.08
C PRO A 232 9.39 1.49 28.75
N ALA A 233 9.41 1.54 30.08
CA ALA A 233 9.16 2.78 30.83
C ALA A 233 10.14 3.92 30.47
N ASP A 234 11.38 3.59 30.12
CA ASP A 234 12.43 4.50 29.67
C ASP A 234 12.53 4.62 28.13
N GLY A 235 11.63 3.94 27.39
CA GLY A 235 11.66 3.86 25.93
C GLY A 235 10.76 4.88 25.22
N ALA A 236 10.00 5.69 25.96
CA ALA A 236 9.09 6.67 25.37
C ALA A 236 9.82 7.58 24.37
N ILE A 237 9.27 7.75 23.17
CA ILE A 237 9.78 8.69 22.18
C ILE A 237 9.38 10.10 22.65
N PRO A 238 10.34 11.00 22.97
CA PRO A 238 10.00 12.31 23.53
C PRO A 238 9.13 13.15 22.59
N GLY A 239 8.03 13.68 23.15
CA GLY A 239 7.18 14.70 22.51
C GLY A 239 7.68 16.10 22.81
N ALA A 240 6.79 17.10 22.88
CA ALA A 240 7.18 18.46 23.27
C ALA A 240 7.77 18.48 24.70
N PRO A 241 8.80 19.30 24.98
CA PRO A 241 9.40 20.32 24.10
C PRO A 241 10.51 19.82 23.17
N GLU A 242 10.83 18.52 23.16
CA GLU A 242 11.83 17.97 22.25
C GLU A 242 11.39 18.13 20.78
N PRO A 243 12.33 18.48 19.89
CA PRO A 243 12.03 18.54 18.47
C PRO A 243 11.77 17.13 17.93
N LEU A 244 11.18 17.06 16.73
CA LEU A 244 11.12 15.81 15.97
C LEU A 244 12.51 15.12 15.91
N PRO A 245 12.55 13.77 15.99
CA PRO A 245 13.79 13.02 15.84
C PRO A 245 14.32 13.10 14.41
N ASP A 246 15.64 13.04 14.24
CA ASP A 246 16.30 12.98 12.92
C ASP A 246 16.77 11.57 12.53
N VAL A 247 16.82 10.66 13.50
CA VAL A 247 17.43 9.33 13.34
C VAL A 247 16.43 8.23 13.72
N ILE A 248 16.39 7.21 12.86
CA ILE A 248 15.84 5.89 13.15
C ILE A 248 16.94 4.86 12.93
N ASP A 249 17.12 3.95 13.87
CA ASP A 249 18.18 2.94 13.81
C ASP A 249 17.73 1.64 14.46
N TYR A 250 18.55 0.59 14.38
CA TYR A 250 18.23 -0.72 14.92
C TYR A 250 19.43 -1.35 15.65
N GLN A 251 19.18 -1.83 16.86
CA GLN A 251 20.15 -2.55 17.68
C GLN A 251 19.79 -4.05 17.69
N PRO A 252 20.49 -4.90 16.92
CA PRO A 252 20.16 -6.32 16.81
C PRO A 252 20.31 -7.08 18.12
N GLU A 253 21.35 -6.78 18.90
CA GLU A 253 21.65 -7.45 20.18
C GLU A 253 20.49 -7.38 21.18
N ASN A 254 19.77 -6.26 21.15
CA ASN A 254 18.65 -5.98 22.05
C ASN A 254 17.28 -6.16 21.37
N ARG A 255 17.26 -6.52 20.08
CA ARG A 255 16.05 -6.52 19.23
C ARG A 255 15.26 -5.22 19.36
N ARG A 256 15.95 -4.09 19.19
CA ARG A 256 15.45 -2.77 19.56
C ARG A 256 15.47 -1.79 18.40
N LEU A 257 14.32 -1.18 18.12
CA LEU A 257 14.20 -0.05 17.20
C LEU A 257 14.47 1.24 17.98
N ILE A 258 15.40 2.06 17.49
CA ILE A 258 15.74 3.36 18.06
C ILE A 258 15.05 4.45 17.25
N VAL A 259 14.38 5.39 17.93
CA VAL A 259 13.73 6.55 17.30
C VAL A 259 14.15 7.81 18.08
N GLY A 260 15.14 8.53 17.55
CA GLY A 260 15.77 9.63 18.26
C GLY A 260 16.30 9.20 19.63
N LYS A 261 15.71 9.73 20.70
CA LYS A 261 16.06 9.41 22.10
C LYS A 261 15.21 8.28 22.71
N GLY A 262 14.15 7.85 22.03
CA GLY A 262 13.27 6.77 22.47
C GLY A 262 13.63 5.44 21.81
N HIS A 263 13.00 4.37 22.28
CA HIS A 263 13.19 3.03 21.71
C HIS A 263 12.00 2.10 21.92
N ILE A 264 11.90 1.10 21.05
CA ILE A 264 10.88 0.05 21.07
C ILE A 264 11.59 -1.30 21.10
N ASP A 265 11.31 -2.09 22.13
CA ASP A 265 11.83 -3.44 22.33
C ASP A 265 11.01 -4.47 21.57
N ASN A 266 11.59 -5.66 21.41
CA ASN A 266 10.97 -6.83 20.77
C ASN A 266 10.63 -6.61 19.28
N VAL A 267 11.51 -5.89 18.58
CA VAL A 267 11.46 -5.72 17.13
C VAL A 267 12.48 -6.68 16.52
N GLY A 268 12.02 -7.70 15.79
CA GLY A 268 12.89 -8.66 15.12
C GLY A 268 13.71 -8.02 13.99
N PRO A 269 14.93 -8.53 13.69
CA PRO A 269 15.75 -8.02 12.60
C PRO A 269 15.05 -8.10 11.24
N GLU A 270 14.20 -9.11 11.05
CA GLU A 270 13.38 -9.32 9.88
C GLU A 270 12.28 -8.24 9.72
N VAL A 271 11.71 -7.75 10.83
CA VAL A 271 10.78 -6.61 10.84
C VAL A 271 11.49 -5.32 10.45
N TRP A 272 12.71 -5.11 10.96
CA TRP A 272 13.56 -3.98 10.58
C TRP A 272 13.96 -4.03 9.10
N ALA A 273 14.31 -5.22 8.61
CA ALA A 273 14.78 -5.43 7.25
C ALA A 273 13.67 -5.37 6.20
N TYR A 274 12.39 -5.53 6.60
CA TYR A 274 11.25 -5.60 5.67
C TYR A 274 11.27 -4.45 4.64
N ASP A 275 11.28 -4.84 3.36
CA ASP A 275 11.37 -3.92 2.24
C ASP A 275 10.32 -4.23 1.17
N VAL A 276 10.01 -3.23 0.37
CA VAL A 276 9.22 -3.37 -0.85
C VAL A 276 10.04 -2.85 -2.02
N SER A 277 10.54 -3.76 -2.85
CA SER A 277 11.32 -3.44 -4.06
C SER A 277 12.49 -2.49 -3.75
N GLY A 278 13.29 -2.88 -2.75
CA GLY A 278 14.51 -2.21 -2.30
C GLY A 278 14.26 -1.00 -1.41
N LYS A 279 13.02 -0.80 -0.95
CA LYS A 279 12.64 0.30 -0.04
C LYS A 279 12.27 -0.26 1.32
N GLN A 280 13.19 -0.15 2.28
CA GLN A 280 12.93 -0.55 3.66
C GLN A 280 11.78 0.29 4.25
N VAL A 281 10.73 -0.38 4.70
CA VAL A 281 9.43 0.23 5.03
C VAL A 281 9.56 1.17 6.22
N LEU A 282 10.22 0.77 7.31
CA LEU A 282 10.38 1.59 8.51
C LEU A 282 11.20 2.86 8.26
N LYS A 283 12.32 2.75 7.53
CA LYS A 283 13.11 3.92 7.10
C LYS A 283 12.30 4.86 6.22
N GLN A 284 11.53 4.33 5.27
CA GLN A 284 10.69 5.14 4.40
C GLN A 284 9.59 5.86 5.19
N TRP A 285 8.88 5.14 6.05
CA TRP A 285 7.83 5.69 6.93
C TRP A 285 8.37 6.81 7.83
N PHE A 286 9.55 6.61 8.42
CA PHE A 286 10.21 7.59 9.27
C PHE A 286 10.71 8.81 8.51
N SER A 287 11.14 8.65 7.25
CA SER A 287 11.64 9.77 6.43
C SER A 287 10.61 10.89 6.22
N TYR A 288 9.31 10.56 6.33
CA TYR A 288 8.21 11.53 6.26
C TYR A 288 7.80 12.09 7.63
N ARG A 289 8.47 11.68 8.71
CA ARG A 289 8.16 12.05 10.10
C ARG A 289 9.36 12.60 10.86
N ARG A 290 10.57 12.47 10.31
CA ARG A 290 11.78 13.08 10.86
C ARG A 290 11.78 14.60 10.72
N ARG A 291 12.63 15.28 11.49
CA ARG A 291 12.76 16.74 11.47
C ARG A 291 13.30 17.27 10.14
N ASP A 292 14.46 16.78 9.70
CA ASP A 292 14.99 17.15 8.39
C ASP A 292 14.44 16.26 7.26
N ARG A 293 13.38 16.72 6.59
CA ARG A 293 12.79 16.01 5.44
C ARG A 293 13.38 16.42 4.10
N SER A 294 14.46 17.19 4.09
CA SER A 294 15.11 17.60 2.86
C SER A 294 15.57 16.38 2.05
N ARG A 295 15.43 16.51 0.73
CA ARG A 295 15.92 15.52 -0.22
C ARG A 295 17.01 16.17 -1.06
N PRO A 296 18.08 15.43 -1.42
CA PRO A 296 19.06 15.94 -2.35
C PRO A 296 18.38 16.44 -3.61
N ILE A 297 18.68 17.69 -3.98
CA ILE A 297 18.23 18.26 -5.26
C ILE A 297 19.13 17.65 -6.34
N ILE A 298 18.59 16.69 -7.09
CA ILE A 298 19.29 16.00 -8.18
C ILE A 298 18.78 16.58 -9.50
N GLY A 299 19.70 17.06 -10.34
CA GLY A 299 19.40 17.67 -11.64
C GLY A 299 18.57 18.96 -11.53
N ASP A 300 17.84 19.31 -12.58
CA ASP A 300 16.99 20.51 -12.65
C ASP A 300 15.69 20.40 -11.84
N ARG A 301 15.70 19.60 -10.76
CA ARG A 301 14.55 19.46 -9.88
C ARG A 301 14.26 20.79 -9.21
N ARG A 302 12.97 21.15 -9.22
CA ARG A 302 12.47 22.40 -8.62
C ARG A 302 12.87 22.45 -7.14
N PRO A 303 13.28 23.63 -6.64
CA PRO A 303 13.52 23.79 -5.21
C PRO A 303 12.24 23.48 -4.43
N PRO A 304 12.35 22.90 -3.21
CA PRO A 304 11.20 22.58 -2.38
C PRO A 304 10.39 23.83 -2.03
N SER A 305 9.07 23.66 -1.88
CA SER A 305 8.19 24.78 -1.53
C SER A 305 8.46 25.20 -0.08
N PRO A 306 8.37 26.50 0.28
CA PRO A 306 8.34 26.91 1.68
C PRO A 306 7.22 26.22 2.50
N LEU A 307 6.15 25.74 1.85
CA LEU A 307 5.09 24.95 2.49
C LEU A 307 5.61 23.61 3.04
N ASP A 308 6.67 23.03 2.47
CA ASP A 308 7.27 21.77 2.95
C ASP A 308 7.89 21.94 4.35
N ARG A 309 8.08 23.18 4.83
CA ARG A 309 8.55 23.49 6.19
C ARG A 309 7.43 23.46 7.23
N ILE A 310 6.16 23.44 6.80
CA ILE A 310 5.02 23.32 7.70
C ILE A 310 4.93 21.85 8.12
N GLN A 311 5.41 21.58 9.33
CA GLN A 311 5.48 20.26 9.93
C GLN A 311 5.15 20.38 11.42
N PRO A 312 4.77 19.29 12.09
CA PRO A 312 4.79 19.25 13.55
C PRO A 312 6.16 19.65 14.07
N ASP A 313 6.21 20.40 15.15
CA ASP A 313 7.44 20.83 15.82
C ASP A 313 8.03 19.74 16.74
N HIS A 314 7.22 18.77 17.16
CA HIS A 314 7.58 17.66 18.04
C HIS A 314 6.96 16.33 17.59
N TRP A 315 7.38 15.24 18.24
CA TRP A 315 6.82 13.90 18.00
C TRP A 315 5.39 13.79 18.54
N LEU A 316 4.44 13.52 17.65
CA LEU A 316 3.03 13.41 17.99
C LEU A 316 2.70 12.02 18.57
N SER A 317 1.74 11.95 19.49
CA SER A 317 1.29 10.66 20.07
C SER A 317 0.71 9.70 19.03
N GLU A 318 0.13 10.27 17.97
CA GLU A 318 -0.40 9.58 16.80
C GLU A 318 0.71 8.92 15.99
N TYR A 319 1.93 9.49 15.97
CA TYR A 319 3.08 8.86 15.32
C TYR A 319 3.53 7.61 16.07
N THR A 320 3.51 7.63 17.41
CA THR A 320 3.74 6.42 18.21
C THR A 320 2.67 5.37 17.94
N THR A 321 1.39 5.77 17.89
CA THR A 321 0.28 4.86 17.60
C THR A 321 0.41 4.22 16.21
N ASP A 322 0.70 5.02 15.18
CA ASP A 322 0.91 4.54 13.81
C ASP A 322 2.14 3.63 13.71
N LEU A 323 3.26 3.97 14.38
CA LEU A 323 4.46 3.14 14.40
C LEU A 323 4.20 1.78 15.07
N MET A 324 3.52 1.76 16.22
CA MET A 324 3.17 0.51 16.90
C MET A 324 2.26 -0.37 16.04
N ASN A 325 1.26 0.23 15.38
CA ASN A 325 0.41 -0.49 14.43
C ASN A 325 1.21 -1.08 13.26
N LEU A 326 2.14 -0.30 12.69
CA LEU A 326 3.03 -0.75 11.62
C LEU A 326 3.91 -1.92 12.06
N LEU A 327 4.53 -1.84 13.24
CA LEU A 327 5.39 -2.90 13.78
C LEU A 327 4.62 -4.21 14.01
N HIS A 328 3.38 -4.12 14.51
CA HIS A 328 2.52 -5.29 14.65
C HIS A 328 2.15 -5.93 13.31
N VAL A 329 1.84 -5.11 12.30
CA VAL A 329 1.52 -5.58 10.95
C VAL A 329 2.74 -6.25 10.31
N LEU A 330 3.90 -5.57 10.32
CA LEU A 330 5.14 -6.11 9.78
C LEU A 330 5.55 -7.42 10.47
N GLY A 331 5.51 -7.47 11.81
CA GLY A 331 5.85 -8.69 12.52
C GLY A 331 4.90 -9.85 12.26
N ARG A 332 3.62 -9.60 11.96
CA ARG A 332 2.70 -10.65 11.49
C ARG A 332 2.97 -11.05 10.04
N LEU A 333 3.24 -10.10 9.15
CA LEU A 333 3.57 -10.39 7.76
C LEU A 333 4.80 -11.29 7.69
N VAL A 334 5.88 -10.94 8.38
CA VAL A 334 7.11 -11.75 8.37
C VAL A 334 6.88 -13.17 8.88
N LYS A 335 6.01 -13.34 9.88
CA LYS A 335 5.63 -14.69 10.35
C LYS A 335 4.86 -15.51 9.31
N LEU A 336 4.14 -14.87 8.40
CA LEU A 336 3.42 -15.54 7.31
C LEU A 336 4.33 -15.90 6.14
N GLU A 337 5.43 -15.19 5.93
CA GLU A 337 6.31 -15.36 4.76
C GLU A 337 6.82 -16.81 4.57
N PRO A 338 7.24 -17.56 5.60
CA PRO A 338 7.61 -18.96 5.44
C PRO A 338 6.44 -19.84 4.95
N GLY A 339 5.23 -19.56 5.45
CA GLY A 339 4.01 -20.26 5.02
C GLY A 339 3.67 -19.94 3.57
N GLN A 340 3.80 -18.68 3.15
CA GLN A 340 3.64 -18.26 1.76
C GLN A 340 4.69 -18.91 0.84
N ALA A 341 5.94 -18.98 1.28
CA ALA A 341 7.01 -19.63 0.52
C ALA A 341 6.75 -21.13 0.32
N ALA A 342 6.37 -21.84 1.37
CA ALA A 342 6.03 -23.26 1.30
C ALA A 342 4.80 -23.52 0.42
N LEU A 343 3.78 -22.67 0.52
CA LEU A 343 2.58 -22.71 -0.30
C LEU A 343 2.90 -22.47 -1.78
N LEU A 344 3.70 -21.45 -2.09
CA LEU A 344 4.16 -21.17 -3.45
C LEU A 344 4.89 -22.37 -4.05
N GLN A 345 5.80 -22.99 -3.30
CA GLN A 345 6.51 -24.18 -3.77
C GLN A 345 5.54 -25.33 -4.07
N ARG A 346 4.59 -25.62 -3.17
CA ARG A 346 3.58 -26.67 -3.37
C ARG A 346 2.69 -26.40 -4.58
N ILE A 347 2.37 -25.13 -4.86
CA ILE A 347 1.63 -24.72 -6.06
C ILE A 347 2.45 -25.03 -7.32
N LEU A 348 3.75 -24.70 -7.31
CA LEU A 348 4.65 -24.93 -8.45
C LEU A 348 4.97 -26.41 -8.68
N ASP A 349 4.83 -27.26 -7.67
CA ASP A 349 4.99 -28.70 -7.78
C ASP A 349 3.74 -29.39 -8.39
N LYS A 350 2.65 -28.66 -8.58
CA LYS A 350 1.43 -29.13 -9.27
C LYS A 350 1.36 -28.61 -10.70
N PRO A 351 0.60 -29.29 -11.58
CA PRO A 351 0.20 -28.69 -12.84
C PRO A 351 -0.46 -27.32 -12.60
N LEU A 352 -0.16 -26.39 -13.50
CA LEU A 352 -0.73 -25.04 -13.46
C LEU A 352 -1.88 -24.94 -14.46
N LEU A 353 -2.90 -24.19 -14.08
CA LEU A 353 -4.07 -23.92 -14.90
C LEU A 353 -3.71 -22.82 -15.91
N GLY A 354 -3.78 -23.15 -17.20
CA GLY A 354 -3.66 -22.18 -18.29
C GLY A 354 -4.98 -21.46 -18.52
N LEU A 355 -4.94 -20.12 -18.66
CA LEU A 355 -6.13 -19.31 -18.91
C LEU A 355 -6.53 -19.28 -20.39
N GLU A 356 -5.69 -19.82 -21.28
CA GLU A 356 -6.01 -19.97 -22.71
C GLU A 356 -7.27 -20.83 -22.91
N ALA A 357 -7.48 -21.82 -22.03
CA ALA A 357 -8.67 -22.68 -22.04
C ALA A 357 -9.96 -21.93 -21.66
N ALA A 358 -9.87 -20.79 -20.99
CA ALA A 358 -11.01 -19.93 -20.66
C ALA A 358 -11.44 -19.01 -21.81
N GLY A 359 -10.76 -19.06 -22.97
CA GLY A 359 -11.03 -18.17 -24.11
C GLY A 359 -10.65 -16.70 -23.84
N LEU A 360 -9.97 -16.43 -22.72
CA LEU A 360 -9.51 -15.11 -22.32
C LEU A 360 -8.14 -14.86 -22.98
N GLN A 361 -8.12 -14.19 -24.14
CA GLN A 361 -6.87 -13.64 -24.66
C GLN A 361 -6.32 -12.62 -23.66
N GLY A 362 -5.05 -12.74 -23.30
CA GLY A 362 -4.37 -11.73 -22.47
C GLY A 362 -4.29 -10.42 -23.25
N ASP A 363 -4.69 -9.30 -22.62
CA ASP A 363 -4.66 -7.95 -23.20
C ASP A 363 -3.23 -7.44 -23.53
N ASN A 364 -2.20 -8.29 -23.50
CA ASN A 364 -0.81 -7.91 -23.83
C ASN A 364 -0.58 -7.64 -25.33
N GLY A 365 -1.64 -7.59 -26.13
CA GLY A 365 -1.59 -7.32 -27.55
C GLY A 365 -2.40 -6.10 -27.93
N THR A 366 -2.15 -4.93 -27.33
CA THR A 366 -2.37 -3.58 -27.92
C THR A 366 -2.18 -2.52 -26.84
N ASP A 367 -0.95 -2.07 -26.64
CA ASP A 367 -0.64 -0.67 -26.33
C ASP A 367 0.88 -0.53 -26.52
N SER A 368 1.25 -0.27 -27.78
CA SER A 368 2.59 0.18 -28.18
C SER A 368 2.66 1.70 -28.23
#